data_AF-X1PMY2-F1
#
_entry.id   AF-X1PMY2-F1
#
_cell.length_a   1.000
_cell.length_b   1.000
_cell.length_c   1.000
_cell.angle_alpha   90.00
_cell.angle_beta   90.00
_cell.angle_gamma   90.00
#
_symmetry.space_group_name_H-M   'P 1'
#
loop_
_entity.id
_entity.type
_entity.pdbx_description
1 polymer ?
#
loop_
_entity_poly.entity_id
_entity_poly.type
_entity_poly.pdbx_seq_one_letter_code
_entity_poly.pdbx_strand_id
1 'polypeptide(L)'
;MAKLSRKQAKEIIATCLAQHPNATSSEMCKALGVSKQRAYQLLILVRGPDTPLTARDLLILRYVAMGNTNKEIGEALNLDEHTIKNQASVILAKLNANNRAHAVA
;
A
#
# COMPACT_ATOMS: atom_id res chain seq x y z
N MET A 1 17.15 -23.50 15.08
CA MET A 1 16.09 -22.79 14.33
C MET A 1 16.54 -21.36 14.10
N ALA A 2 16.99 -21.03 12.89
CA ALA A 2 17.62 -19.75 12.59
C ALA A 2 16.59 -18.61 12.72
N LYS A 3 16.80 -17.70 13.68
CA LYS A 3 16.01 -16.48 13.78
C LYS A 3 16.38 -15.61 12.57
N LEU A 4 15.48 -15.49 11.60
CA LEU A 4 15.62 -14.54 10.50
C LEU A 4 15.87 -13.14 11.10
N SER A 5 17.03 -12.57 10.83
CA SER A 5 17.36 -11.21 11.26
C SER A 5 16.34 -10.23 10.65
N ARG A 6 15.96 -9.17 11.39
CA ARG A 6 15.07 -8.11 10.89
C ARG A 6 15.54 -7.54 9.55
N LYS A 7 16.86 -7.52 9.30
CA LYS A 7 17.47 -7.08 8.04
C LYS A 7 17.15 -8.06 6.89
N GLN A 8 17.32 -9.36 7.13
CA GLN A 8 17.02 -10.42 6.16
C GLN A 8 15.53 -10.51 5.85
N ALA A 9 14.66 -10.33 6.86
CA ALA A 9 13.22 -10.27 6.66
C ALA A 9 12.82 -9.07 5.78
N LYS A 10 13.42 -7.89 6.01
CA LYS A 10 13.21 -6.71 5.17
C LYS A 10 13.66 -6.95 3.73
N GLU A 11 14.83 -7.55 3.51
CA GLU A 11 15.33 -7.86 2.17
C GLU A 11 14.45 -8.86 1.42
N ILE A 12 13.99 -9.94 2.08
CA ILE A 12 13.12 -10.94 1.45
C ILE A 12 11.77 -10.31 1.07
N ILE A 13 11.20 -9.49 1.95
CA ILE A 13 9.92 -8.81 1.69
C ILE A 13 10.10 -7.74 0.61
N ALA A 14 11.19 -6.98 0.62
CA ALA A 14 11.53 -6.00 -0.41
C ALA A 14 11.72 -6.67 -1.78
N THR A 15 12.38 -7.84 -1.83
CA THR A 15 12.57 -8.62 -3.05
C THR A 15 11.24 -9.17 -3.58
N CYS A 16 10.38 -9.65 -2.69
CA CYS A 16 9.04 -10.12 -3.05
C CYS A 16 8.13 -8.98 -3.53
N LEU A 17 8.28 -7.78 -2.96
CA LEU A 17 7.58 -6.58 -3.41
C LEU A 17 8.17 -5.98 -4.69
N ALA A 18 9.45 -6.18 -4.99
CA ALA A 18 10.03 -5.84 -6.28
C ALA A 18 9.43 -6.69 -7.41
N GLN A 19 9.09 -7.95 -7.11
CA GLN A 19 8.36 -8.84 -8.04
C GLN A 19 6.87 -8.49 -8.16
N HIS A 20 6.30 -7.81 -7.14
CA HIS A 20 4.91 -7.37 -7.11
C HIS A 20 4.77 -5.91 -6.64
N PRO A 21 5.20 -4.92 -7.46
CA PRO A 21 5.26 -3.52 -7.06
C PRO A 21 3.90 -2.92 -6.70
N ASN A 22 2.82 -3.53 -7.18
CA ASN A 22 1.43 -3.11 -6.97
C ASN A 22 0.64 -4.04 -6.03
N ALA A 23 1.31 -4.98 -5.33
CA ALA A 23 0.67 -5.93 -4.43
C ALA A 23 -0.20 -5.24 -3.38
N THR A 24 -1.43 -5.70 -3.21
CA THR A 24 -2.33 -5.26 -2.13
C THR A 24 -2.11 -6.06 -0.86
N SER A 25 -2.64 -5.58 0.27
CA SER A 25 -2.63 -6.35 1.53
C SER A 25 -3.32 -7.71 1.38
N SER A 26 -4.32 -7.81 0.50
CA SER A 26 -5.03 -9.06 0.19
C SER A 26 -4.19 -10.01 -0.67
N GLU A 27 -3.57 -9.50 -1.74
CA GLU A 27 -2.66 -10.28 -2.59
C GLU A 27 -1.43 -10.74 -1.80
N MET A 28 -0.88 -9.89 -0.94
CA MET A 28 0.29 -10.21 -0.14
C MET A 28 -0.04 -11.14 1.04
N CYS A 29 -1.24 -11.04 1.60
CA CYS A 29 -1.79 -12.04 2.53
C CYS A 29 -1.84 -13.43 1.90
N LYS A 30 -2.33 -13.52 0.65
CA LYS A 30 -2.34 -14.79 -0.12
C LYS A 30 -0.93 -15.28 -0.45
N ALA A 31 -0.04 -14.39 -0.89
CA ALA A 31 1.32 -14.75 -1.33
C ALA A 31 2.24 -15.18 -0.17
N LEU A 32 2.13 -14.52 0.99
CA LEU A 32 3.00 -14.79 2.15
C LEU A 32 2.37 -15.74 3.19
N GLY A 33 1.10 -16.12 3.03
CA GLY A 33 0.38 -16.94 4.02
C GLY A 33 0.21 -16.26 5.38
N VAL A 34 0.22 -14.92 5.41
CA VAL A 34 0.07 -14.11 6.64
C VAL A 34 -1.31 -13.47 6.71
N SER A 35 -1.79 -13.06 7.88
CA SER A 35 -3.06 -12.35 8.00
C SER A 35 -3.07 -11.02 7.22
N LYS A 36 -4.25 -10.57 6.75
CA LYS A 36 -4.41 -9.26 6.05
C LYS A 36 -3.78 -8.10 6.83
N GLN A 37 -3.92 -8.10 8.17
CA GLN A 37 -3.33 -7.08 9.03
C GLN A 37 -1.80 -7.15 9.08
N ARG A 38 -1.23 -8.36 9.13
CA ARG A 38 0.22 -8.54 9.11
C ARG A 38 0.80 -8.19 7.74
N ALA A 39 0.13 -8.55 6.65
CA ALA A 39 0.48 -8.10 5.30
C ALA A 39 0.48 -6.57 5.20
N TYR A 40 -0.53 -5.89 5.76
CA TYR A 40 -0.56 -4.43 5.79
C TYR A 40 0.64 -3.82 6.53
N GLN A 41 0.99 -4.34 7.71
CA GLN A 41 2.16 -3.88 8.46
C GLN A 41 3.46 -4.05 7.67
N LEU A 42 3.62 -5.19 6.99
CA LEU A 42 4.78 -5.44 6.15
C LEU A 42 4.83 -4.49 4.94
N LEU A 43 3.67 -4.17 4.33
CA LEU A 43 3.59 -3.18 3.26
C LEU A 43 4.03 -1.80 3.71
N ILE A 44 3.58 -1.33 4.88
CA ILE A 44 4.01 -0.03 5.43
C ILE A 44 5.52 0.01 5.66
N LEU A 45 6.08 -1.07 6.23
CA LEU A 45 7.50 -1.15 6.53
C LEU A 45 8.39 -1.10 5.28
N VAL A 46 7.88 -1.52 4.12
CA VAL A 46 8.63 -1.55 2.86
C VAL A 46 8.27 -0.38 1.94
N ARG A 47 7.00 0.04 1.89
CA ARG A 47 6.48 1.18 1.10
C ARG A 47 6.36 2.45 1.94
N GLY A 48 7.30 2.67 2.86
CA GLY A 48 7.31 3.80 3.77
C GLY A 48 7.27 5.18 3.06
N PRO A 49 7.17 6.27 3.84
CA PRO A 49 7.05 7.63 3.30
C PRO A 49 8.21 8.03 2.36
N ASP A 50 9.40 7.45 2.56
CA ASP A 50 10.59 7.70 1.73
C ASP A 50 10.59 6.93 0.40
N THR A 51 9.54 6.16 0.11
CA THR A 51 9.43 5.42 -1.15
C THR A 51 8.65 6.19 -2.21
N PRO A 52 9.08 6.15 -3.48
CA PRO A 52 8.36 6.82 -4.55
C PRO A 52 6.92 6.32 -4.67
N LEU A 53 6.05 7.16 -5.23
CA LEU A 53 4.69 6.77 -5.57
C LEU A 53 4.73 5.68 -6.64
N THR A 54 4.01 4.60 -6.40
CA THR A 54 3.84 3.51 -7.37
C THR A 54 2.79 3.90 -8.41
N ALA A 55 2.74 3.18 -9.53
CA ALA A 55 1.68 3.38 -10.54
C ALA A 55 0.27 3.24 -9.95
N ARG A 56 0.09 2.33 -8.98
CA ARG A 56 -1.19 2.16 -8.27
C ARG A 56 -1.48 3.32 -7.33
N ASP A 57 -0.47 3.90 -6.68
CA ASP A 57 -0.63 5.11 -5.86
C ASP A 57 -1.13 6.28 -6.69
N LEU A 58 -0.53 6.48 -7.88
CA LEU A 58 -0.95 7.51 -8.82
C LEU A 58 -2.37 7.26 -9.35
N LEU A 59 -2.74 6.00 -9.60
CA LEU A 59 -4.09 5.65 -10.03
C LEU A 59 -5.13 5.97 -8.95
N ILE A 60 -4.84 5.65 -7.69
CA ILE A 60 -5.69 6.00 -6.56
C ILE A 60 -5.80 7.52 -6.42
N LEU A 61 -4.69 8.25 -6.51
CA LEU A 61 -4.69 9.72 -6.48
C LEU A 61 -5.54 10.33 -7.60
N ARG A 62 -5.51 9.77 -8.82
CA ARG A 62 -6.38 10.21 -9.91
C ARG A 62 -7.86 10.05 -9.57
N TYR A 63 -8.27 8.91 -9.03
CA TYR A 63 -9.66 8.74 -8.60
C TYR A 63 -10.02 9.65 -7.42
N VAL A 64 -9.08 9.90 -6.50
CA VAL A 64 -9.26 10.86 -5.40
C VAL A 64 -9.49 12.27 -5.93
N ALA A 65 -8.73 12.67 -6.97
CA ALA A 65 -8.85 13.97 -7.64
C ALA A 65 -10.17 14.11 -8.41
N MET A 66 -10.71 13.01 -8.93
CA MET A 66 -12.05 12.96 -9.53
C MET A 66 -13.19 13.05 -8.51
N GLY A 67 -12.88 13.06 -7.20
CA GLY A 67 -13.88 13.16 -6.14
C GLY A 67 -14.40 11.82 -5.63
N ASN A 68 -13.89 10.69 -6.13
CA ASN A 68 -14.41 9.37 -5.74
C ASN A 68 -14.14 9.05 -4.26
N THR A 69 -15.10 8.39 -3.64
CA THR A 69 -15.01 7.86 -2.28
C THR A 69 -14.12 6.61 -2.23
N ASN A 70 -13.62 6.24 -1.05
CA ASN A 70 -12.80 5.03 -0.89
C ASN A 70 -13.56 3.76 -1.33
N LYS A 71 -14.89 3.76 -1.19
CA LYS A 71 -15.76 2.68 -1.62
C LYS A 71 -15.80 2.58 -3.15
N GLU A 72 -16.06 3.68 -3.85
CA GLU A 72 -16.08 3.72 -5.32
C GLU A 72 -14.71 3.37 -5.93
N ILE A 73 -13.63 3.85 -5.32
CA ILE A 73 -12.26 3.48 -5.72
C ILE A 73 -12.02 1.99 -5.49
N GLY A 74 -12.53 1.44 -4.38
CA GLY A 74 -12.47 0.02 -4.08
C GLY A 74 -13.18 -0.80 -5.16
N GLU A 75 -14.41 -0.43 -5.48
CA GLU A 75 -15.21 -1.08 -6.52
C GLU A 75 -14.52 -0.99 -7.90
N ALA A 76 -14.01 0.19 -8.28
CA ALA A 76 -13.30 0.40 -9.54
C ALA A 76 -12.01 -0.44 -9.66
N LEU A 77 -11.35 -0.72 -8.52
CA LEU A 77 -10.08 -1.46 -8.48
C LEU A 77 -10.22 -2.92 -8.02
N ASN A 78 -11.46 -3.41 -7.82
CA ASN A 78 -11.76 -4.71 -7.20
C ASN A 78 -11.04 -4.92 -5.86
N LEU A 79 -11.05 -3.88 -5.01
CA LEU A 79 -10.46 -3.85 -3.69
C LEU A 79 -11.49 -3.51 -2.61
N ASP A 80 -11.24 -4.03 -1.41
CA ASP A 80 -12.00 -3.63 -0.23
C ASP A 80 -11.77 -2.15 0.07
N GLU A 81 -12.82 -1.41 0.45
CA GLU A 81 -12.74 0.00 0.88
C GLU A 81 -11.66 0.22 1.94
N HIS A 82 -11.55 -0.71 2.89
CA HIS A 82 -10.53 -0.68 3.94
C HIS A 82 -9.10 -0.72 3.37
N THR A 83 -8.89 -1.43 2.25
CA THR A 83 -7.61 -1.47 1.56
C THR A 83 -7.29 -0.12 0.93
N ILE A 84 -8.28 0.55 0.34
CA ILE A 84 -8.11 1.90 -0.21
C ILE A 84 -7.83 2.91 0.89
N LYS A 85 -8.56 2.87 2.00
CA LYS A 85 -8.33 3.75 3.16
C LYS A 85 -6.88 3.64 3.64
N ASN A 86 -6.40 2.42 3.79
CA ASN A 86 -5.03 2.12 4.18
C ASN A 86 -4.01 2.65 3.16
N GLN A 87 -4.25 2.41 1.87
CA GLN A 87 -3.36 2.88 0.82
C GLN A 87 -3.34 4.42 0.75
N ALA A 88 -4.49 5.07 0.90
CA ALA A 88 -4.61 6.52 0.97
C ALA A 88 -3.81 7.11 2.14
N SER A 89 -3.83 6.49 3.32
CA SER A 89 -2.99 6.90 4.46
C SER A 89 -1.49 6.83 4.13
N VAL A 90 -1.05 5.77 3.44
CA VAL A 90 0.35 5.63 3.00
C VAL A 90 0.70 6.71 1.96
N ILE A 91 -0.19 6.94 0.98
CA ILE A 91 0.02 7.96 -0.06
C ILE A 91 0.11 9.36 0.55
N LEU A 92 -0.76 9.70 1.51
CA LEU A 92 -0.72 10.96 2.24
C LEU A 92 0.60 11.12 2.99
N ALA A 93 1.07 10.08 3.67
CA ALA A 93 2.35 10.09 4.35
C ALA A 93 3.53 10.28 3.38
N LYS A 94 3.50 9.62 2.21
CA LYS A 94 4.51 9.80 1.14
C LYS A 94 4.53 11.21 0.55
N LEU A 95 3.36 11.81 0.38
CA LEU A 95 3.20 13.18 -0.13
C LEU A 95 3.39 14.25 0.94
N ASN A 96 3.60 13.85 2.21
CA ASN A 96 3.55 14.74 3.36
C ASN A 96 2.28 15.62 3.39
N ALA A 97 1.17 15.07 2.90
CA ALA A 97 -0.10 15.77 2.74
C ALA A 97 -1.00 15.50 3.94
N ASN A 98 -1.58 16.57 4.51
CA ASN A 98 -2.43 16.48 5.70
C ASN A 98 -3.85 15.99 5.38
N ASN A 99 -4.31 16.14 4.13
CA ASN A 99 -5.65 15.74 3.72
C ASN A 99 -5.69 15.33 2.24
N ARG A 100 -6.74 14.60 1.85
CA ARG A 100 -6.91 14.10 0.48
C ARG A 100 -7.02 15.19 -0.58
N ALA A 101 -7.40 16.42 -0.20
CA ALA A 101 -7.47 17.56 -1.10
C ALA A 101 -6.07 18.14 -1.37
N HIS A 102 -5.22 18.23 -0.34
CA HIS A 102 -3.81 18.62 -0.42
C HIS A 102 -3.01 17.57 -1.20
N ALA A 103 -3.40 16.30 -1.16
CA ALA A 103 -2.77 15.26 -1.95
C ALA A 103 -2.96 15.41 -3.48
N VAL A 104 -3.94 16.20 -3.91
CA VAL A 104 -4.32 16.38 -5.33
C VAL A 104 -4.27 17.84 -5.80
N ALA A 105 -3.88 18.76 -4.91
CA ALA A 105 -3.68 20.18 -5.19
C ALA A 105 -2.26 20.43 -5.69
#